data_AF-A0A1R3XR61-F1
#
_entry.id   AF-A0A1R3XR61-F1
#
_cell.length_a   1.000
_cell.length_b   1.000
_cell.length_c   1.000
_cell.angle_alpha   90.00
_cell.angle_beta   90.00
_cell.angle_gamma   90.00
#
_symmetry.space_group_name_H-M   'P 1'
#
loop_
_entity.id
_entity.type
_entity.pdbx_description
1 polymer ?
#
loop_
_entity_poly.entity_id
_entity_poly.type
_entity_poly.pdbx_seq_one_letter_code
_entity_poly.pdbx_strand_id
1 'polypeptide(L)'
;MKKLSSILFVLFVFAIPAFAQQQYKGLPVIKANAPAADYKIGKEWTKGSWNIMPELVPDVMLVPVPGKKVGVTFRTDRDSISFQVKPGKTYQFYVQLNEKDYALTELRGFGFEGIQFNKAQKVAGYTFLYVQNQNNEFLQTLREQYQLDALVAGAKNDTEKALRIVNWVHNQWQHNGSNTPSKPDALTILAEVKDGKQFRCVEYGIVTTSALNAIGLPARTMGLKMKEVETIESGAGHVVLEVYLPDLKKWVMLDGQYDVMPVLNNVPLNAVEFQQAIVNDYEALEIRSLSGTSKGKYIGWVFPYLYYFDVKFDNREGMALQREKIDGKSSLMLVPAGAKQPKVFQVKNPMDYLKYTHSLIDLYEAPKMAQQDVLSAK
;
A
#
# COMPACT_ATOMS: atom_id res chain seq x y z
N MET A 1 -83.75 -0.21 8.50
CA MET A 1 -82.85 -1.26 7.95
C MET A 1 -81.49 -0.66 7.60
N LYS A 2 -80.49 -0.79 8.47
CA LYS A 2 -79.06 -0.67 8.14
C LYS A 2 -78.33 -1.66 9.05
N LYS A 3 -77.84 -2.77 8.48
CA LYS A 3 -76.99 -3.75 9.18
C LYS A 3 -75.55 -3.23 9.13
N LEU A 4 -74.95 -2.96 10.29
CA LEU A 4 -73.51 -2.79 10.42
C LEU A 4 -72.87 -4.19 10.51
N SER A 5 -72.02 -4.52 9.56
CA SER A 5 -71.13 -5.69 9.62
C SER A 5 -69.81 -5.29 10.28
N SER A 6 -69.57 -5.76 11.51
CA SER A 6 -68.25 -5.69 12.15
C SER A 6 -67.29 -6.66 11.47
N ILE A 7 -66.25 -6.12 10.83
CA ILE A 7 -65.10 -6.88 10.35
C ILE A 7 -64.11 -7.00 11.51
N LEU A 8 -63.94 -8.22 12.01
CA LEU A 8 -62.95 -8.57 13.03
C LEU A 8 -61.59 -8.73 12.35
N PHE A 9 -60.67 -7.78 12.56
CA PHE A 9 -59.29 -7.86 12.07
C PHE A 9 -58.48 -8.74 13.05
N VAL A 10 -58.28 -10.01 12.71
CA VAL A 10 -57.38 -10.89 13.47
C VAL A 10 -55.93 -10.61 13.03
N LEU A 11 -55.20 -9.88 13.89
CA LEU A 11 -53.76 -9.68 13.77
C LEU A 11 -53.02 -10.98 14.11
N PHE A 12 -52.63 -11.74 13.09
CA PHE A 12 -51.66 -12.82 13.23
C PHE A 12 -50.26 -12.21 13.44
N VAL A 13 -49.84 -12.10 14.70
CA VAL A 13 -48.44 -11.82 15.05
C VAL A 13 -47.65 -13.10 14.83
N PHE A 14 -46.98 -13.20 13.69
CA PHE A 14 -45.92 -14.20 13.49
C PHE A 14 -44.74 -13.83 14.41
N ALA A 15 -44.68 -14.42 15.59
CA ALA A 15 -43.48 -14.43 16.41
C ALA A 15 -42.44 -15.31 15.72
N ILE A 16 -41.57 -14.70 14.91
CA ILE A 16 -40.36 -15.37 14.41
C ILE A 16 -39.51 -15.68 15.65
N PRO A 17 -39.17 -16.94 15.94
CA PRO A 17 -38.28 -17.24 17.05
C PRO A 17 -36.93 -16.59 16.74
N ALA A 18 -36.57 -15.57 17.51
CA ALA A 18 -35.21 -15.06 17.53
C ALA A 18 -34.36 -16.21 18.10
N PHE A 19 -33.63 -16.91 17.24
CA PHE A 19 -32.60 -17.84 17.68
C PHE A 19 -31.65 -17.03 18.58
N ALA A 20 -31.70 -17.28 19.89
CA ALA A 20 -30.84 -16.62 20.84
C ALA A 20 -29.40 -17.03 20.50
N GLN A 21 -28.63 -16.10 19.94
CA GLN A 21 -27.22 -16.32 19.67
C GLN A 21 -26.54 -16.63 21.01
N GLN A 22 -25.81 -17.74 21.07
CA GLN A 22 -25.09 -18.14 22.28
C GLN A 22 -24.19 -16.98 22.73
N GLN A 23 -24.23 -16.66 24.03
CA GLN A 23 -23.43 -15.58 24.61
C GLN A 23 -22.44 -16.13 25.63
N TYR A 24 -21.28 -15.49 25.74
CA TYR A 24 -20.28 -15.73 26.77
C TYR A 24 -19.78 -14.38 27.26
N LYS A 25 -19.84 -14.16 28.58
CA LYS A 25 -19.51 -12.87 29.22
C LYS A 25 -20.22 -11.67 28.58
N GLY A 26 -21.48 -11.86 28.17
CA GLY A 26 -22.30 -10.80 27.56
C GLY A 26 -22.00 -10.48 26.10
N LEU A 27 -21.07 -11.19 25.45
CA LEU A 27 -20.75 -11.04 24.03
C LEU A 27 -21.23 -12.24 23.21
N PRO A 28 -21.56 -12.06 21.91
CA PRO A 28 -21.91 -13.15 21.02
C PRO A 28 -20.77 -14.17 20.88
N VAL A 29 -21.12 -15.44 20.69
CA VAL A 29 -20.18 -16.55 20.48
C VAL A 29 -20.47 -17.25 19.16
N ILE A 30 -19.41 -17.60 18.44
CA ILE A 30 -19.44 -18.58 17.34
C ILE A 30 -18.45 -19.71 17.65
N LYS A 31 -18.69 -20.92 17.12
CA LYS A 31 -17.84 -22.08 17.38
C LYS A 31 -16.84 -22.30 16.25
N ALA A 32 -15.72 -22.95 16.56
CA ALA A 32 -14.74 -23.42 15.58
C ALA A 32 -14.11 -24.73 16.06
N ASN A 33 -13.80 -25.66 15.15
CA ASN A 33 -12.88 -26.77 15.43
C ASN A 33 -11.50 -26.52 14.78
N ALA A 34 -11.44 -25.70 13.73
CA ALA A 34 -10.17 -25.31 13.12
C ALA A 34 -9.70 -23.95 13.67
N PRO A 35 -8.38 -23.74 13.86
CA PRO A 35 -7.85 -22.44 14.25
C PRO A 35 -7.90 -21.43 13.08
N ALA A 36 -8.07 -21.88 11.84
CA ALA A 36 -8.17 -21.00 10.69
C ALA A 36 -9.62 -20.50 10.49
N ALA A 37 -9.76 -19.23 10.17
CA ALA A 37 -11.04 -18.62 9.81
C ALA A 37 -10.97 -17.82 8.49
N ASP A 38 -12.11 -17.77 7.83
CA ASP A 38 -12.37 -16.89 6.70
C ASP A 38 -13.00 -15.59 7.18
N TYR A 39 -12.77 -14.51 6.44
CA TYR A 39 -13.54 -13.30 6.61
C TYR A 39 -13.89 -12.66 5.28
N LYS A 40 -14.97 -11.90 5.26
CA LYS A 40 -15.41 -11.11 4.12
C LYS A 40 -15.57 -9.66 4.54
N ILE A 41 -14.93 -8.74 3.82
CA ILE A 41 -15.13 -7.29 3.98
C ILE A 41 -15.79 -6.78 2.71
N GLY A 42 -16.99 -6.22 2.84
CA GLY A 42 -17.83 -5.86 1.71
C GLY A 42 -18.15 -7.07 0.83
N LYS A 43 -17.57 -7.11 -0.37
CA LYS A 43 -17.76 -8.20 -1.34
C LYS A 43 -16.59 -9.18 -1.39
N GLU A 44 -15.48 -8.88 -0.73
CA GLU A 44 -14.21 -9.60 -0.90
C GLU A 44 -13.99 -10.60 0.22
N TRP A 45 -13.82 -11.88 -0.13
CA TRP A 45 -13.42 -12.92 0.79
C TRP A 45 -11.90 -13.00 0.93
N THR A 46 -11.44 -13.22 2.15
CA THR A 46 -10.12 -13.72 2.47
C THR A 46 -10.30 -15.05 3.18
N LYS A 47 -9.69 -16.11 2.63
CA LYS A 47 -9.88 -17.47 3.12
C LYS A 47 -8.67 -17.94 3.92
N GLY A 48 -8.92 -18.56 5.08
CA GLY A 48 -7.92 -19.24 5.90
C GLY A 48 -6.74 -18.38 6.38
N SER A 49 -6.80 -17.06 6.25
CA SER A 49 -5.68 -16.18 6.62
C SER A 49 -5.75 -15.70 8.06
N TRP A 50 -6.89 -15.86 8.72
CA TRP A 50 -7.06 -15.49 10.11
C TRP A 50 -6.77 -16.70 10.98
N ASN A 51 -5.82 -16.58 11.90
CA ASN A 51 -5.53 -17.59 12.90
C ASN A 51 -6.18 -17.18 14.23
N ILE A 52 -7.11 -17.99 14.72
CA ILE A 52 -7.83 -17.76 15.98
C ILE A 52 -6.85 -18.03 17.13
N MET A 53 -6.50 -16.99 17.88
CA MET A 53 -5.51 -17.04 18.96
C MET A 53 -6.13 -16.67 20.32
N PRO A 54 -6.55 -17.65 21.14
CA PRO A 54 -7.12 -17.38 22.47
C PRO A 54 -6.21 -16.56 23.42
N GLU A 55 -4.90 -16.60 23.19
CA GLU A 55 -3.88 -15.88 23.94
C GLU A 55 -3.79 -14.38 23.61
N LEU A 56 -4.30 -13.95 22.45
CA LEU A 56 -4.38 -12.53 22.08
C LEU A 56 -5.73 -11.97 22.54
N VAL A 57 -5.71 -11.09 23.55
CA VAL A 57 -6.93 -10.58 24.20
C VAL A 57 -6.94 -9.05 24.23
N PRO A 58 -7.65 -8.36 23.31
CA PRO A 58 -8.33 -8.91 22.13
C PRO A 58 -7.36 -9.18 20.97
N ASP A 59 -7.71 -10.12 20.12
CA ASP A 59 -7.15 -10.29 18.77
C ASP A 59 -7.88 -9.34 17.80
N VAL A 60 -7.17 -8.33 17.29
CA VAL A 60 -7.77 -7.16 16.64
C VAL A 60 -7.64 -7.23 15.11
N MET A 61 -8.78 -7.26 14.41
CA MET A 61 -8.86 -7.06 12.97
C MET A 61 -9.18 -5.59 12.64
N LEU A 62 -8.25 -4.91 11.97
CA LEU A 62 -8.53 -3.59 11.40
C LEU A 62 -9.40 -3.74 10.15
N VAL A 63 -10.50 -3.00 10.08
CA VAL A 63 -11.47 -3.05 8.97
C VAL A 63 -11.50 -1.69 8.27
N PRO A 64 -11.03 -1.58 7.00
CA PRO A 64 -11.15 -0.36 6.23
C PRO A 64 -12.63 -0.09 5.91
N VAL A 65 -13.07 1.14 6.13
CA VAL A 65 -14.45 1.57 5.88
C VAL A 65 -14.46 2.80 4.99
N PRO A 66 -14.55 2.62 3.65
CA PRO A 66 -14.50 3.74 2.69
C PRO A 66 -15.68 4.71 2.78
N GLY A 67 -16.85 4.21 3.20
CA GLY A 67 -18.07 5.00 3.33
C GLY A 67 -18.55 5.10 4.77
N LYS A 68 -19.87 5.13 4.96
CA LYS A 68 -20.48 5.22 6.31
C LYS A 68 -20.41 3.92 7.10
N LYS A 69 -20.42 2.79 6.39
CA LYS A 69 -20.37 1.43 6.96
C LYS A 69 -19.96 0.41 5.91
N VAL A 70 -19.41 -0.72 6.35
CA VAL A 70 -19.11 -1.88 5.51
C VAL A 70 -19.64 -3.15 6.20
N GLY A 71 -20.19 -4.07 5.41
CA GLY A 71 -20.56 -5.39 5.92
C GLY A 71 -19.32 -6.23 6.13
N VAL A 72 -19.16 -6.81 7.33
CA VAL A 72 -18.11 -7.77 7.62
C VAL A 72 -18.75 -9.08 8.03
N THR A 73 -18.30 -10.19 7.45
CA THR A 73 -18.67 -11.54 7.88
C THR A 73 -17.40 -12.26 8.31
N PHE A 74 -17.41 -12.82 9.52
CA PHE A 74 -16.37 -13.72 10.00
C PHE A 74 -16.94 -15.14 10.01
N ARG A 75 -16.21 -16.10 9.45
CA ARG A 75 -16.70 -17.47 9.24
C ARG A 75 -15.64 -18.48 9.64
N THR A 76 -16.03 -19.41 10.48
CA THR A 76 -15.24 -20.56 10.90
C THR A 76 -15.69 -21.81 10.12
N ASP A 77 -15.14 -22.97 10.46
CA ASP A 77 -15.60 -24.26 9.93
C ASP A 77 -16.99 -24.68 10.43
N ARG A 78 -17.52 -24.04 11.49
CA ARG A 78 -18.82 -24.39 12.08
C ARG A 78 -19.89 -23.31 11.93
N ASP A 79 -19.49 -22.05 12.12
CA ASP A 79 -20.42 -20.93 12.32
C ASP A 79 -19.97 -19.69 11.56
N SER A 80 -20.81 -18.66 11.57
CA SER A 80 -20.44 -17.31 11.12
C SER A 80 -21.16 -16.23 11.90
N ILE A 81 -20.56 -15.04 11.92
CA ILE A 81 -21.14 -13.83 12.50
C ILE A 81 -20.95 -12.67 11.52
N SER A 82 -21.88 -11.72 11.52
CA SER A 82 -21.78 -10.55 10.64
C SER A 82 -22.08 -9.24 11.35
N PHE A 83 -21.36 -8.20 10.96
CA PHE A 83 -21.49 -6.85 11.51
C PHE A 83 -21.59 -5.81 10.39
N GLN A 84 -22.29 -4.71 10.69
CA GLN A 84 -22.24 -3.49 9.88
C GLN A 84 -21.24 -2.54 10.54
N VAL A 85 -19.96 -2.68 10.16
CA VAL A 85 -18.83 -1.98 10.78
C VAL A 85 -18.78 -0.53 10.32
N LYS A 86 -18.60 0.41 11.25
CA LYS A 86 -18.49 1.85 11.01
C LYS A 86 -17.08 2.37 11.37
N PRO A 87 -16.61 3.47 10.76
CA PRO A 87 -15.35 4.11 11.15
C PRO A 87 -15.34 4.47 12.64
N GLY A 88 -14.22 4.20 13.33
CA GLY A 88 -14.02 4.52 14.75
C GLY A 88 -14.87 3.70 15.72
N LYS A 89 -15.52 2.62 15.26
CA LYS A 89 -16.32 1.72 16.10
C LYS A 89 -15.70 0.34 16.20
N THR A 90 -15.84 -0.27 17.37
CA THR A 90 -15.36 -1.62 17.68
C THR A 90 -16.55 -2.57 17.84
N TYR A 91 -16.34 -3.83 17.46
CA TYR A 91 -17.32 -4.90 17.54
C TYR A 91 -16.60 -6.14 18.05
N GLN A 92 -17.06 -6.68 19.18
CA GLN A 92 -16.40 -7.81 19.84
C GLN A 92 -17.31 -9.03 19.85
N PHE A 93 -16.69 -10.19 19.70
CA PHE A 93 -17.33 -11.49 19.83
C PHE A 93 -16.28 -12.52 20.25
N TYR A 94 -16.74 -13.65 20.76
CA TYR A 94 -15.87 -14.78 21.06
C TYR A 94 -15.94 -15.84 19.96
N VAL A 95 -14.79 -16.42 19.66
CA VAL A 95 -14.69 -17.69 18.94
C VAL A 95 -14.37 -18.78 19.95
N GLN A 96 -15.29 -19.72 20.15
CA GLN A 96 -15.07 -20.90 20.98
C GLN A 96 -14.36 -21.97 20.14
N LEU A 97 -13.06 -22.12 20.34
CA LEU A 97 -12.20 -23.07 19.65
C LEU A 97 -12.18 -24.42 20.38
N ASN A 98 -12.41 -25.51 19.64
CA ASN A 98 -12.39 -26.89 20.14
C ASN A 98 -13.28 -27.09 21.38
N GLU A 99 -14.42 -26.41 21.41
CA GLU A 99 -15.42 -26.45 22.50
C GLU A 99 -14.88 -26.06 23.88
N LYS A 100 -13.67 -25.51 23.96
CA LYS A 100 -12.97 -25.27 25.23
C LYS A 100 -12.49 -23.83 25.35
N ASP A 101 -11.64 -23.40 24.42
CA ASP A 101 -10.93 -22.14 24.53
C ASP A 101 -11.74 -21.02 23.88
N TYR A 102 -11.77 -19.84 24.51
CA TYR A 102 -12.52 -18.68 24.01
C TYR A 102 -11.55 -17.58 23.58
N ALA A 103 -11.44 -17.35 22.27
CA ALA A 103 -10.68 -16.24 21.71
C ALA A 103 -11.55 -14.99 21.61
N LEU A 104 -11.13 -13.90 22.26
CA LEU A 104 -11.80 -12.61 22.12
C LEU A 104 -11.33 -11.93 20.84
N THR A 105 -12.21 -11.84 19.84
CA THR A 105 -11.93 -11.17 18.57
C THR A 105 -12.59 -9.80 18.54
N GLU A 106 -11.84 -8.79 18.11
CA GLU A 106 -12.32 -7.42 17.92
C GLU A 106 -12.21 -7.00 16.46
N LEU A 107 -13.32 -6.59 15.86
CA LEU A 107 -13.32 -5.86 14.59
C LEU A 107 -13.26 -4.37 14.90
N ARG A 108 -12.23 -3.67 14.43
CA ARG A 108 -12.05 -2.23 14.62
C ARG A 108 -12.13 -1.52 13.27
N GLY A 109 -13.24 -0.82 13.04
CA GLY A 109 -13.43 -0.04 11.82
C GLY A 109 -12.58 1.23 11.81
N PHE A 110 -11.92 1.52 10.69
CA PHE A 110 -11.23 2.78 10.48
C PHE A 110 -11.67 3.43 9.17
N GLY A 111 -11.76 4.75 9.17
CA GLY A 111 -12.02 5.55 7.98
C GLY A 111 -10.71 6.06 7.38
N PHE A 112 -10.82 6.75 6.25
CA PHE A 112 -9.67 7.37 5.60
C PHE A 112 -9.64 8.87 5.93
N GLU A 113 -8.60 9.30 6.62
CA GLU A 113 -8.38 10.71 6.94
C GLU A 113 -7.46 11.36 5.89
N GLY A 114 -7.92 12.48 5.32
CA GLY A 114 -7.12 13.24 4.36
C GLY A 114 -6.02 14.05 5.03
N ILE A 115 -4.80 14.00 4.49
CA ILE A 115 -3.70 14.88 4.89
C ILE A 115 -3.62 16.10 3.96
N GLN A 116 -3.07 17.19 4.49
CA GLN A 116 -2.90 18.44 3.74
C GLN A 116 -1.43 18.85 3.74
N PHE A 117 -1.03 19.61 2.72
CA PHE A 117 0.32 20.14 2.56
C PHE A 117 0.25 21.65 2.29
N ASN A 118 1.35 22.36 2.57
CA ASN A 118 1.45 23.79 2.32
C ASN A 118 1.47 24.06 0.81
N LYS A 119 0.63 25.00 0.37
CA LYS A 119 0.50 25.43 -1.04
C LYS A 119 1.07 26.82 -1.30
N ALA A 120 1.54 27.53 -0.28
CA ALA A 120 2.01 28.92 -0.41
C ALA A 120 3.34 29.03 -1.18
N GLN A 121 4.14 27.97 -1.17
CA GLN A 121 5.43 27.95 -1.84
C GLN A 121 5.28 27.82 -3.36
N LYS A 122 5.96 28.70 -4.10
CA LYS A 122 5.87 28.76 -5.57
C LYS A 122 7.12 28.24 -6.29
N VAL A 123 8.23 28.07 -5.58
CA VAL A 123 9.52 27.63 -6.14
C VAL A 123 10.05 26.49 -5.28
N ALA A 124 10.58 25.44 -5.90
CA ALA A 124 11.20 24.33 -5.17
C ALA A 124 12.43 24.81 -4.38
N GLY A 125 12.55 24.37 -3.13
CA GLY A 125 13.67 24.68 -2.25
C GLY A 125 14.82 23.67 -2.35
N TYR A 126 14.64 22.59 -3.11
CA TYR A 126 15.59 21.49 -3.23
C TYR A 126 15.71 21.04 -4.68
N THR A 127 16.86 20.48 -5.04
CA THR A 127 17.11 19.85 -6.33
C THR A 127 17.52 18.40 -6.12
N PHE A 128 16.96 17.51 -6.94
CA PHE A 128 17.22 16.08 -6.91
C PHE A 128 18.13 15.70 -8.08
N LEU A 129 19.06 14.78 -7.83
CA LEU A 129 19.91 14.21 -8.86
C LEU A 129 19.32 12.90 -9.35
N TYR A 130 19.28 12.72 -10.67
CA TYR A 130 18.78 11.52 -11.33
C TYR A 130 19.82 11.00 -12.32
N VAL A 131 19.67 9.73 -12.68
CA VAL A 131 20.44 9.11 -13.76
C VAL A 131 20.25 9.92 -15.06
N GLN A 132 21.34 10.26 -15.73
CA GLN A 132 21.34 11.03 -16.98
C GLN A 132 21.48 10.15 -18.24
N ASN A 133 21.44 8.82 -18.08
CA ASN A 133 21.49 7.79 -19.14
C ASN A 133 22.72 7.81 -20.08
N GLN A 134 23.77 8.56 -19.75
CA GLN A 134 25.06 8.48 -20.45
C GLN A 134 25.96 7.46 -19.75
N ASN A 135 26.34 6.38 -20.46
CA ASN A 135 27.35 5.39 -20.09
C ASN A 135 27.21 4.76 -18.68
N ASN A 136 25.99 4.41 -18.27
CA ASN A 136 25.77 3.69 -17.01
C ASN A 136 25.88 2.17 -17.22
N GLU A 137 27.09 1.62 -17.06
CA GLU A 137 27.35 0.18 -17.23
C GLU A 137 26.46 -0.71 -16.36
N PHE A 138 26.14 -0.29 -15.13
CA PHE A 138 25.27 -1.04 -14.22
C PHE A 138 23.86 -1.20 -14.81
N LEU A 139 23.28 -0.11 -15.31
CA LEU A 139 21.94 -0.15 -15.91
C LEU A 139 21.93 -0.84 -17.28
N GLN A 140 22.99 -0.69 -18.07
CA GLN A 140 23.14 -1.42 -19.34
C GLN A 140 23.20 -2.93 -19.09
N THR A 141 24.02 -3.36 -18.12
CA THR A 141 24.10 -4.77 -17.71
C THR A 141 22.73 -5.29 -17.25
N LEU A 142 22.01 -4.53 -16.42
CA LEU A 142 20.67 -4.90 -15.97
C LEU A 142 19.69 -5.03 -17.14
N ARG A 143 19.70 -4.07 -18.08
CA ARG A 143 18.84 -4.05 -19.26
C ARG A 143 19.06 -5.28 -20.15
N GLU A 144 20.32 -5.59 -20.43
CA GLU A 144 20.72 -6.67 -21.33
C GLU A 144 20.51 -8.04 -20.69
N GLN A 145 21.02 -8.25 -19.47
CA GLN A 145 20.98 -9.54 -18.79
C GLN A 145 19.54 -10.03 -18.54
N TYR A 146 18.62 -9.11 -18.24
CA TYR A 146 17.21 -9.42 -17.96
C TYR A 146 16.27 -9.10 -19.13
N GLN A 147 16.81 -8.77 -20.30
CA GLN A 147 16.06 -8.54 -21.55
C GLN A 147 14.90 -7.56 -21.40
N LEU A 148 15.14 -6.45 -20.68
CA LEU A 148 14.06 -5.52 -20.30
C LEU A 148 13.36 -4.89 -21.52
N ASP A 149 14.07 -4.72 -22.64
CA ASP A 149 13.48 -4.26 -23.91
C ASP A 149 12.40 -5.19 -24.44
N ALA A 150 12.59 -6.51 -24.31
CA ALA A 150 11.61 -7.49 -24.76
C ALA A 150 10.35 -7.43 -23.91
N LEU A 151 10.47 -7.16 -22.60
CA LEU A 151 9.32 -7.01 -21.71
C LEU A 151 8.42 -5.85 -22.13
N VAL A 152 9.01 -4.74 -22.55
CA VAL A 152 8.28 -3.52 -22.93
C VAL A 152 8.00 -3.40 -24.42
N ALA A 153 8.40 -4.38 -25.22
CA ALA A 153 8.19 -4.39 -26.66
C ALA A 153 6.70 -4.24 -27.02
N GLY A 154 6.40 -3.30 -27.91
CA GLY A 154 5.02 -3.02 -28.35
C GLY A 154 4.14 -2.28 -27.34
N ALA A 155 4.68 -1.83 -26.20
CA ALA A 155 3.96 -0.94 -25.29
C ALA A 155 3.62 0.40 -25.99
N LYS A 156 2.37 0.87 -25.84
CA LYS A 156 1.86 2.03 -26.58
C LYS A 156 2.28 3.38 -25.99
N ASN A 157 2.60 3.40 -24.70
CA ASN A 157 2.92 4.60 -23.94
C ASN A 157 3.75 4.25 -22.70
N ASP A 158 4.24 5.25 -21.97
CA ASP A 158 5.14 5.03 -20.84
C ASP A 158 4.41 4.40 -19.64
N THR A 159 3.10 4.63 -19.51
CA THR A 159 2.25 3.95 -18.52
C THR A 159 2.26 2.43 -18.71
N GLU A 160 2.13 1.96 -19.96
CA GLU A 160 2.14 0.53 -20.26
C GLU A 160 3.52 -0.09 -20.03
N LYS A 161 4.60 0.60 -20.41
CA LYS A 161 5.97 0.16 -20.09
C LYS A 161 6.15 -0.02 -18.59
N ALA A 162 5.71 0.97 -17.80
CA ALA A 162 5.81 0.95 -16.34
C ALA A 162 5.04 -0.22 -15.72
N LEU A 163 3.81 -0.49 -16.19
CA LEU A 163 3.00 -1.63 -15.73
C LEU A 163 3.66 -2.98 -16.02
N ARG A 164 4.28 -3.15 -17.19
CA ARG A 164 4.96 -4.40 -17.53
C ARG A 164 6.21 -4.64 -16.68
N ILE A 165 6.98 -3.58 -16.39
CA ILE A 165 8.16 -3.70 -15.51
C ILE A 165 7.75 -4.02 -14.06
N VAL A 166 6.78 -3.31 -13.48
CA VAL A 166 6.35 -3.57 -12.09
C VAL A 166 5.77 -4.99 -11.95
N ASN A 167 5.02 -5.46 -12.95
CA ASN A 167 4.52 -6.84 -12.98
C ASN A 167 5.65 -7.86 -13.12
N TRP A 168 6.63 -7.63 -13.99
CA TRP A 168 7.77 -8.52 -14.14
C TRP A 168 8.53 -8.66 -12.81
N VAL A 169 8.81 -7.56 -12.11
CA VAL A 169 9.49 -7.57 -10.81
C VAL A 169 8.66 -8.30 -9.75
N HIS A 170 7.35 -8.04 -9.67
CA HIS A 170 6.44 -8.72 -8.74
C HIS A 170 6.50 -10.25 -8.85
N ASN A 171 6.72 -10.77 -10.06
CA ASN A 171 6.79 -12.20 -10.32
C ASN A 171 8.18 -12.83 -10.10
N GLN A 172 9.18 -12.06 -9.70
CA GLN A 172 10.54 -12.60 -9.50
C GLN A 172 10.66 -13.41 -8.20
N TRP A 173 9.96 -13.02 -7.11
CA TRP A 173 9.99 -13.75 -5.85
C TRP A 173 8.68 -13.61 -5.07
N GLN A 174 8.54 -14.34 -3.95
CA GLN A 174 7.48 -14.14 -2.97
C GLN A 174 8.01 -13.32 -1.80
N HIS A 175 7.21 -12.38 -1.29
CA HIS A 175 7.67 -11.47 -0.23
C HIS A 175 8.10 -12.21 1.05
N ASN A 176 9.28 -11.86 1.57
CA ASN A 176 9.79 -12.32 2.86
C ASN A 176 10.30 -11.13 3.68
N GLY A 177 9.61 -10.82 4.78
CA GLY A 177 9.87 -9.68 5.66
C GLY A 177 11.20 -9.71 6.42
N SER A 178 11.87 -10.87 6.49
CA SER A 178 12.97 -11.13 7.42
C SER A 178 14.34 -11.26 6.76
N ASN A 179 14.43 -11.18 5.43
CA ASN A 179 15.67 -11.41 4.69
C ASN A 179 16.19 -10.14 4.01
N THR A 180 17.51 -10.05 3.84
CA THR A 180 18.20 -8.92 3.22
C THR A 180 19.27 -9.40 2.24
N PRO A 181 19.45 -8.74 1.09
CA PRO A 181 20.46 -9.13 0.11
C PRO A 181 21.88 -8.83 0.63
N SER A 182 22.90 -9.47 0.04
CA SER A 182 24.30 -9.14 0.40
C SER A 182 24.69 -7.72 -0.03
N LYS A 183 24.06 -7.19 -1.10
CA LYS A 183 24.17 -5.79 -1.53
C LYS A 183 22.80 -5.25 -1.96
N PRO A 184 22.46 -4.00 -1.59
CA PRO A 184 21.17 -3.39 -1.91
C PRO A 184 21.15 -2.82 -3.34
N ASP A 185 21.46 -3.64 -4.35
CA ASP A 185 21.43 -3.28 -5.78
C ASP A 185 20.69 -4.34 -6.60
N ALA A 186 20.09 -3.92 -7.71
CA ALA A 186 19.18 -4.78 -8.48
C ALA A 186 19.86 -6.03 -9.08
N LEU A 187 21.11 -5.93 -9.53
CA LEU A 187 21.84 -7.08 -10.10
C LEU A 187 22.10 -8.14 -9.04
N THR A 188 22.57 -7.73 -7.86
CA THR A 188 22.79 -8.64 -6.73
C THR A 188 21.48 -9.25 -6.24
N ILE A 189 20.43 -8.44 -6.07
CA ILE A 189 19.12 -8.92 -5.61
C ILE A 189 18.59 -9.99 -6.57
N LEU A 190 18.55 -9.72 -7.87
CA LEU A 190 18.02 -10.65 -8.87
C LEU A 190 18.87 -11.92 -8.99
N ALA A 191 20.20 -11.81 -8.86
CA ALA A 191 21.07 -12.98 -8.82
C ALA A 191 20.76 -13.88 -7.60
N GLU A 192 20.61 -13.28 -6.41
CA GLU A 192 20.28 -14.04 -5.21
C GLU A 192 18.85 -14.61 -5.22
N VAL A 193 17.90 -13.93 -5.88
CA VAL A 193 16.56 -14.48 -6.13
C VAL A 193 16.63 -15.74 -6.99
N LYS A 194 17.49 -15.75 -8.02
CA LYS A 194 17.73 -16.94 -8.86
C LYS A 194 18.28 -18.11 -8.04
N ASP A 195 19.02 -17.82 -6.98
CA ASP A 195 19.52 -18.82 -6.02
C ASP A 195 18.48 -19.20 -4.95
N GLY A 196 17.22 -18.76 -5.09
CA GLY A 196 16.09 -19.12 -4.25
C GLY A 196 15.84 -18.18 -3.07
N LYS A 197 16.58 -17.06 -2.95
CA LYS A 197 16.31 -16.08 -1.90
C LYS A 197 15.03 -15.29 -2.19
N GLN A 198 14.43 -14.81 -1.11
CA GLN A 198 13.23 -13.99 -1.12
C GLN A 198 13.48 -12.74 -0.29
N PHE A 199 12.87 -11.62 -0.65
CA PHE A 199 13.16 -10.32 -0.04
C PHE A 199 11.92 -9.49 0.28
N ARG A 200 12.15 -8.34 0.90
CA ARG A 200 11.14 -7.45 1.47
C ARG A 200 10.68 -6.41 0.45
N CYS A 201 9.73 -5.56 0.85
CA CYS A 201 9.31 -4.37 0.10
C CYS A 201 10.45 -3.50 -0.44
N VAL A 202 11.53 -3.36 0.36
CA VAL A 202 12.70 -2.54 0.00
C VAL A 202 13.33 -3.01 -1.30
N GLU A 203 13.51 -4.33 -1.45
CA GLU A 203 14.16 -4.92 -2.61
C GLU A 203 13.26 -4.88 -3.86
N TYR A 204 11.93 -4.99 -3.72
CA TYR A 204 10.99 -4.75 -4.82
C TYR A 204 11.10 -3.31 -5.33
N GLY A 205 11.18 -2.35 -4.41
CA GLY A 205 11.37 -0.94 -4.73
C GLY A 205 12.68 -0.67 -5.48
N ILE A 206 13.79 -1.27 -5.01
CA ILE A 206 15.12 -1.15 -5.64
C ILE A 206 15.08 -1.71 -7.07
N VAL A 207 14.70 -2.98 -7.23
CA VAL A 207 14.74 -3.66 -8.54
C VAL A 207 13.81 -2.98 -9.55
N THR A 208 12.59 -2.61 -9.14
CA THR A 208 11.66 -1.91 -10.05
C THR A 208 12.20 -0.55 -10.48
N THR A 209 12.80 0.21 -9.54
CA THR A 209 13.42 1.50 -9.85
C THR A 209 14.56 1.34 -10.85
N SER A 210 15.48 0.41 -10.61
CA SER A 210 16.61 0.16 -11.51
C SER A 210 16.16 -0.30 -12.90
N ALA A 211 15.16 -1.18 -12.96
CA ALA A 211 14.63 -1.67 -14.24
C ALA A 211 13.97 -0.57 -15.07
N LEU A 212 13.22 0.35 -14.42
CA LEU A 212 12.63 1.51 -15.09
C LEU A 212 13.69 2.49 -15.58
N ASN A 213 14.67 2.81 -14.75
CA ASN A 213 15.78 3.69 -15.15
C ASN A 213 16.58 3.07 -16.31
N ALA A 214 16.79 1.75 -16.32
CA ALA A 214 17.50 1.04 -17.39
C ALA A 214 16.81 1.13 -18.76
N ILE A 215 15.48 1.19 -18.81
CA ILE A 215 14.70 1.42 -20.04
C ILE A 215 14.45 2.90 -20.34
N GLY A 216 15.05 3.81 -19.57
CA GLY A 216 15.00 5.25 -19.80
C GLY A 216 13.81 5.98 -19.17
N LEU A 217 13.07 5.34 -18.26
CA LEU A 217 12.03 5.99 -17.46
C LEU A 217 12.59 6.41 -16.09
N PRO A 218 12.73 7.72 -15.81
CA PRO A 218 13.29 8.18 -14.54
C PRO A 218 12.45 7.68 -13.37
N ALA A 219 13.07 6.97 -12.45
CA ALA A 219 12.40 6.43 -11.28
C ALA A 219 13.21 6.68 -10.01
N ARG A 220 12.52 6.66 -8.88
CA ARG A 220 13.10 6.79 -7.54
C ARG A 220 12.31 5.97 -6.53
N THR A 221 13.02 5.36 -5.58
CA THR A 221 12.37 4.74 -4.41
C THR A 221 11.74 5.80 -3.52
N MET A 222 10.62 5.48 -2.89
CA MET A 222 9.95 6.30 -1.90
C MET A 222 9.69 5.49 -0.64
N GLY A 223 10.12 6.03 0.51
CA GLY A 223 9.74 5.53 1.82
C GLY A 223 8.39 6.07 2.24
N LEU A 224 7.48 5.19 2.60
CA LEU A 224 6.20 5.50 3.23
C LEU A 224 6.30 5.16 4.73
N LYS A 225 5.72 5.99 5.59
CA LYS A 225 5.74 5.77 7.04
C LYS A 225 4.41 6.17 7.68
N MET A 226 4.01 5.38 8.68
CA MET A 226 2.81 5.64 9.46
C MET A 226 2.93 6.90 10.32
N LYS A 227 1.79 7.47 10.71
CA LYS A 227 1.75 8.62 11.63
C LYS A 227 2.44 8.31 12.97
N GLU A 228 2.29 7.10 13.47
CA GLU A 228 2.82 6.57 14.72
C GLU A 228 4.22 5.94 14.57
N VAL A 229 4.97 6.32 13.53
CA VAL A 229 6.28 5.71 13.19
C VAL A 229 7.30 5.69 14.32
N GLU A 230 7.20 6.61 15.29
CA GLU A 230 8.14 6.68 16.41
C GLU A 230 7.81 5.66 17.52
N THR A 231 6.56 5.18 17.62
CA THR A 231 6.08 4.35 18.74
C THR A 231 5.80 2.90 18.35
N ILE A 232 5.58 2.62 17.06
CA ILE A 232 5.39 1.24 16.57
C ILE A 232 6.73 0.51 16.55
N GLU A 233 6.84 -0.66 17.19
CA GLU A 233 8.10 -1.40 17.28
C GLU A 233 8.56 -2.04 15.96
N SER A 234 7.61 -2.47 15.12
CA SER A 234 7.89 -3.15 13.85
C SER A 234 6.83 -2.86 12.77
N GLY A 235 7.25 -2.83 11.50
CA GLY A 235 6.36 -2.68 10.37
C GLY A 235 5.78 -1.27 10.19
N ALA A 236 6.43 -0.24 10.73
CA ALA A 236 5.95 1.14 10.69
C ALA A 236 6.23 1.88 9.37
N GLY A 237 6.89 1.20 8.41
CA GLY A 237 7.18 1.74 7.09
C GLY A 237 6.99 0.71 5.98
N HIS A 238 6.80 1.22 4.77
CA HIS A 238 6.72 0.45 3.53
C HIS A 238 7.54 1.16 2.45
N VAL A 239 8.11 0.43 1.51
CA VAL A 239 8.87 1.03 0.39
C VAL A 239 8.10 0.79 -0.89
N VAL A 240 7.85 1.89 -1.59
CA VAL A 240 7.28 1.93 -2.93
C VAL A 240 8.26 2.66 -3.84
N LEU A 241 7.84 2.99 -5.06
CA LEU A 241 8.60 3.87 -5.93
C LEU A 241 7.69 4.85 -6.65
N GLU A 242 8.29 5.90 -7.18
CA GLU A 242 7.66 6.77 -8.17
C GLU A 242 8.46 6.75 -9.46
N VAL A 243 7.75 6.69 -10.58
CA VAL A 243 8.30 6.85 -11.93
C VAL A 243 7.78 8.14 -12.53
N TYR A 244 8.65 8.91 -13.16
CA TYR A 244 8.24 10.03 -13.99
C TYR A 244 7.89 9.50 -15.36
N LEU A 245 6.65 9.72 -15.80
CA LEU A 245 6.17 9.36 -17.13
C LEU A 245 6.32 10.58 -18.05
N PRO A 246 7.28 10.58 -19.00
CA PRO A 246 7.54 11.72 -19.88
C PRO A 246 6.34 12.14 -20.73
N ASP A 247 5.58 11.17 -21.24
CA ASP A 247 4.37 11.40 -22.04
C ASP A 247 3.27 12.17 -21.27
N LEU A 248 3.13 11.90 -19.96
CA LEU A 248 2.18 12.59 -19.06
C LEU A 248 2.80 13.79 -18.33
N LYS A 249 4.11 13.96 -18.39
CA LYS A 249 4.89 14.94 -17.60
C LYS A 249 4.57 14.86 -16.10
N LYS A 250 4.52 13.65 -15.56
CA LYS A 250 3.95 13.39 -14.23
C LYS A 250 4.70 12.28 -13.48
N TRP A 251 4.92 12.49 -12.18
CA TRP A 251 5.32 11.44 -11.26
C TRP A 251 4.15 10.51 -10.93
N VAL A 252 4.39 9.21 -10.90
CA VAL A 252 3.37 8.17 -10.71
C VAL A 252 3.90 7.12 -9.75
N MET A 253 3.10 6.76 -8.75
CA MET A 253 3.42 5.73 -7.78
C MET A 253 3.26 4.33 -8.39
N LEU A 254 4.22 3.46 -8.10
CA LEU A 254 4.15 2.02 -8.33
C LEU A 254 4.51 1.26 -7.07
N ASP A 255 3.97 0.06 -6.91
CA ASP A 255 4.33 -0.87 -5.84
C ASP A 255 4.75 -2.22 -6.43
N GLY A 256 6.06 -2.47 -6.46
CA GLY A 256 6.62 -3.71 -6.99
C GLY A 256 6.25 -4.95 -6.18
N GLN A 257 5.94 -4.80 -4.88
CA GLN A 257 5.54 -5.94 -4.06
C GLN A 257 4.14 -6.43 -4.44
N TYR A 258 3.25 -5.53 -4.84
CA TYR A 258 1.83 -5.83 -5.09
C TYR A 258 1.43 -5.77 -6.57
N ASP A 259 2.35 -5.40 -7.48
CA ASP A 259 2.02 -5.12 -8.89
C ASP A 259 0.88 -4.09 -9.00
N VAL A 260 1.10 -2.90 -8.44
CA VAL A 260 0.07 -1.86 -8.36
C VAL A 260 0.53 -0.55 -8.98
N MET A 261 -0.37 0.05 -9.76
CA MET A 261 -0.39 1.46 -10.14
C MET A 261 -1.78 2.06 -9.78
N PRO A 262 -1.86 3.05 -8.87
CA PRO A 262 -3.11 3.74 -8.60
C PRO A 262 -3.50 4.67 -9.76
N VAL A 263 -4.78 4.65 -10.15
CA VAL A 263 -5.32 5.42 -11.29
C VAL A 263 -6.65 6.05 -10.90
N LEU A 264 -6.85 7.31 -11.24
CA LEU A 264 -8.15 7.99 -11.11
C LEU A 264 -8.54 8.56 -12.47
N ASN A 265 -9.73 8.20 -12.97
CA ASN A 265 -10.25 8.67 -14.25
C ASN A 265 -9.24 8.48 -15.41
N ASN A 266 -8.63 7.30 -15.49
CA ASN A 266 -7.56 6.93 -16.43
C ASN A 266 -6.22 7.67 -16.29
N VAL A 267 -6.04 8.51 -15.27
CA VAL A 267 -4.77 9.19 -14.98
C VAL A 267 -4.06 8.49 -13.82
N PRO A 268 -2.85 7.94 -14.03
CA PRO A 268 -2.04 7.39 -12.94
C PRO A 268 -1.64 8.47 -11.92
N LEU A 269 -1.56 8.09 -10.65
CA LEU A 269 -1.39 9.02 -9.53
C LEU A 269 -0.02 8.88 -8.88
N ASN A 270 0.54 9.98 -8.37
CA ASN A 270 1.63 9.91 -7.39
C ASN A 270 1.11 9.49 -6.00
N ALA A 271 2.02 9.25 -5.04
CA ALA A 271 1.64 8.72 -3.73
C ALA A 271 0.72 9.66 -2.93
N VAL A 272 0.93 10.97 -3.02
CA VAL A 272 0.09 11.96 -2.33
C VAL A 272 -1.30 12.06 -2.97
N GLU A 273 -1.36 12.07 -4.29
CA GLU A 273 -2.62 12.06 -5.03
C GLU A 273 -3.41 10.78 -4.78
N PHE A 274 -2.73 9.63 -4.70
CA PHE A 274 -3.37 8.37 -4.32
C PHE A 274 -3.98 8.44 -2.92
N GLN A 275 -3.25 8.98 -1.95
CA GLN A 275 -3.80 9.24 -0.61
C GLN A 275 -5.09 10.06 -0.70
N GLN A 276 -5.03 11.20 -1.40
CA GLN A 276 -6.19 12.10 -1.54
C GLN A 276 -7.37 11.44 -2.25
N ALA A 277 -7.10 10.64 -3.30
CA ALA A 277 -8.12 9.93 -4.05
C ALA A 277 -8.80 8.82 -3.22
N ILE A 278 -8.09 8.16 -2.30
CA ILE A 278 -8.70 7.20 -1.36
C ILE A 278 -9.78 7.88 -0.50
N VAL A 279 -9.55 9.14 -0.12
CA VAL A 279 -10.46 9.90 0.78
C VAL A 279 -11.62 10.51 0.00
N ASN A 280 -11.35 11.09 -1.16
CA ASN A 280 -12.31 11.92 -1.87
C ASN A 280 -13.01 11.21 -3.03
N ASP A 281 -12.37 10.20 -3.63
CA ASP A 281 -12.74 9.63 -4.93
C ASP A 281 -12.73 8.09 -4.93
N TYR A 282 -12.92 7.47 -3.77
CA TYR A 282 -12.74 6.01 -3.56
C TYR A 282 -13.47 5.14 -4.60
N GLU A 283 -14.69 5.52 -5.00
CA GLU A 283 -15.49 4.78 -5.97
C GLU A 283 -14.87 4.80 -7.38
N ALA A 284 -14.40 5.97 -7.83
CA ALA A 284 -13.77 6.18 -9.13
C ALA A 284 -12.29 5.78 -9.17
N LEU A 285 -11.66 5.62 -8.00
CA LEU A 285 -10.29 5.17 -7.88
C LEU A 285 -10.14 3.70 -8.32
N GLU A 286 -9.12 3.44 -9.11
CA GLU A 286 -8.73 2.14 -9.62
C GLU A 286 -7.35 1.73 -9.10
N ILE A 287 -7.18 0.44 -8.85
CA ILE A 287 -5.88 -0.19 -8.65
C ILE A 287 -5.59 -0.99 -9.91
N ARG A 288 -4.76 -0.44 -10.80
CA ARG A 288 -4.38 -1.10 -12.04
C ARG A 288 -3.23 -2.06 -11.74
N SER A 289 -3.42 -3.32 -12.12
CA SER A 289 -2.55 -4.45 -11.80
C SER A 289 -2.68 -5.50 -12.90
N LEU A 290 -1.57 -6.09 -13.33
CA LEU A 290 -1.58 -7.18 -14.30
C LEU A 290 -1.73 -8.56 -13.61
N SER A 291 -1.46 -8.64 -12.31
CA SER A 291 -1.69 -9.81 -11.44
C SER A 291 -3.09 -9.85 -10.81
N GLY A 292 -3.88 -8.78 -10.94
CA GLY A 292 -5.25 -8.71 -10.45
C GLY A 292 -5.39 -8.33 -8.97
N THR A 293 -4.49 -7.49 -8.45
CA THR A 293 -4.53 -7.01 -7.07
C THR A 293 -5.86 -6.33 -6.72
N SER A 294 -6.46 -6.75 -5.60
CA SER A 294 -7.73 -6.21 -5.10
C SER A 294 -7.58 -4.77 -4.60
N LYS A 295 -8.47 -3.89 -5.07
CA LYS A 295 -8.56 -2.49 -4.63
C LYS A 295 -8.78 -2.38 -3.11
N GLY A 296 -9.77 -3.11 -2.59
CA GLY A 296 -10.16 -3.01 -1.18
C GLY A 296 -9.07 -3.48 -0.24
N LYS A 297 -8.49 -4.65 -0.52
CA LYS A 297 -7.40 -5.23 0.28
C LYS A 297 -6.13 -4.37 0.23
N TYR A 298 -5.72 -3.94 -0.96
CA TYR A 298 -4.52 -3.13 -1.11
C TYR A 298 -4.65 -1.78 -0.39
N ILE A 299 -5.75 -1.04 -0.63
CA ILE A 299 -5.98 0.25 0.03
C ILE A 299 -6.04 0.08 1.55
N GLY A 300 -6.77 -0.93 2.04
CA GLY A 300 -6.87 -1.19 3.48
C GLY A 300 -5.51 -1.45 4.14
N TRP A 301 -4.59 -2.10 3.41
CA TRP A 301 -3.25 -2.40 3.90
C TRP A 301 -2.29 -1.22 3.77
N VAL A 302 -2.28 -0.52 2.63
CA VAL A 302 -1.28 0.52 2.32
C VAL A 302 -1.61 1.87 2.97
N PHE A 303 -2.90 2.17 3.19
CA PHE A 303 -3.34 3.49 3.63
C PHE A 303 -2.65 4.01 4.91
N PRO A 304 -2.44 3.20 5.97
CA PRO A 304 -1.74 3.67 7.17
C PRO A 304 -0.33 4.21 6.90
N TYR A 305 0.33 3.74 5.84
CA TYR A 305 1.68 4.19 5.45
C TYR A 305 1.69 5.50 4.67
N LEU A 306 0.56 5.92 4.07
CA LEU A 306 0.44 7.12 3.25
C LEU A 306 0.34 8.40 4.11
N TYR A 307 1.29 8.60 5.03
CA TYR A 307 1.30 9.75 5.94
C TYR A 307 2.58 10.58 5.83
N TYR A 308 3.75 9.98 6.03
CA TYR A 308 5.04 10.61 5.70
C TYR A 308 5.65 9.95 4.48
N PHE A 309 6.27 10.77 3.61
CA PHE A 309 6.84 10.34 2.34
C PHE A 309 8.28 10.83 2.26
N ASP A 310 9.26 9.95 2.11
CA ASP A 310 10.66 10.36 1.96
C ASP A 310 11.33 9.83 0.69
N VAL A 311 12.16 10.68 0.12
CA VAL A 311 12.88 10.45 -1.13
C VAL A 311 14.33 10.91 -0.96
N LYS A 312 15.27 10.16 -1.51
CA LYS A 312 16.70 10.54 -1.50
C LYS A 312 16.95 11.76 -2.37
N PHE A 313 17.85 12.65 -1.98
CA PHE A 313 18.28 13.76 -2.85
C PHE A 313 19.05 13.27 -4.07
N ASP A 314 19.84 12.21 -3.91
CA ASP A 314 20.61 11.59 -4.98
C ASP A 314 20.01 10.23 -5.35
N ASN A 315 19.29 10.19 -6.47
CA ASN A 315 18.65 9.02 -7.06
C ASN A 315 19.42 8.46 -8.26
N ARG A 316 20.72 8.79 -8.41
CA ARG A 316 21.56 8.15 -9.42
C ARG A 316 21.72 6.66 -9.14
N GLU A 317 22.15 5.87 -10.10
CA GLU A 317 22.37 4.43 -9.94
C GLU A 317 23.72 4.03 -10.53
N GLY A 318 24.34 2.99 -9.98
CA GLY A 318 25.69 2.59 -10.34
C GLY A 318 26.51 2.12 -9.14
N MET A 319 27.59 1.39 -9.43
CA MET A 319 28.51 0.92 -8.40
C MET A 319 29.40 2.05 -7.88
N ALA A 320 29.71 2.02 -6.58
CA ALA A 320 30.66 2.93 -5.91
C ALA A 320 30.37 4.44 -6.04
N LEU A 321 29.10 4.83 -6.21
CA LEU A 321 28.70 6.23 -6.27
C LEU A 321 28.83 6.92 -4.91
N GLN A 322 29.66 7.96 -4.84
CA GLN A 322 29.59 8.93 -3.74
C GLN A 322 28.28 9.71 -3.86
N ARG A 323 27.42 9.58 -2.85
CA ARG A 323 26.09 10.19 -2.84
C ARG A 323 26.16 11.65 -2.40
N GLU A 324 25.55 12.53 -3.20
CA GLU A 324 25.39 13.92 -2.82
C GLU A 324 24.40 14.06 -1.67
N LYS A 325 24.67 15.04 -0.81
CA LYS A 325 23.85 15.37 0.37
C LYS A 325 23.58 16.87 0.39
N ILE A 326 22.45 17.26 0.96
CA ILE A 326 22.13 18.68 1.20
C ILE A 326 22.21 18.94 2.70
N ASP A 327 23.13 19.80 3.12
CA ASP A 327 23.46 20.08 4.53
C ASP A 327 23.71 18.81 5.36
N GLY A 328 24.45 17.86 4.77
CA GLY A 328 24.77 16.58 5.39
C GLY A 328 23.60 15.58 5.47
N LYS A 329 22.41 15.92 4.95
CA LYS A 329 21.22 15.05 4.90
C LYS A 329 21.11 14.37 3.54
N SER A 330 20.73 13.09 3.54
CA SER A 330 20.65 12.28 2.31
C SER A 330 19.25 12.28 1.69
N SER A 331 18.21 12.61 2.46
CA SER A 331 16.83 12.47 2.01
C SER A 331 15.95 13.63 2.48
N LEU A 332 14.89 13.89 1.74
CA LEU A 332 13.84 14.83 2.07
C LEU A 332 12.58 14.07 2.46
N MET A 333 12.00 14.40 3.62
CA MET A 333 10.70 13.91 4.06
C MET A 333 9.65 14.99 3.90
N LEU A 334 8.62 14.67 3.12
CA LEU A 334 7.38 15.40 3.05
C LEU A 334 6.50 15.03 4.25
N VAL A 335 6.13 16.06 5.02
CA VAL A 335 5.38 15.98 6.27
C VAL A 335 4.06 16.73 6.12
N PRO A 336 2.91 16.14 6.50
CA PRO A 336 1.64 16.87 6.48
C PRO A 336 1.70 18.19 7.24
N ALA A 337 1.00 19.21 6.77
CA ALA A 337 0.93 20.51 7.43
C ALA A 337 0.39 20.35 8.85
N GLY A 338 1.12 20.90 9.84
CA GLY A 338 0.78 20.79 11.25
C GLY A 338 1.15 19.45 11.92
N ALA A 339 1.63 18.46 11.17
CA ALA A 339 2.12 17.21 11.75
C ALA A 339 3.50 17.38 12.39
N LYS A 340 3.77 16.55 13.40
CA LYS A 340 5.10 16.42 14.01
C LYS A 340 6.08 15.90 12.96
N GLN A 341 7.27 16.49 12.90
CA GLN A 341 8.39 15.90 12.16
C GLN A 341 8.92 14.71 12.96
N PRO A 342 8.79 13.46 12.47
CA PRO A 342 9.25 12.31 13.24
C PRO A 342 10.78 12.30 13.27
N LYS A 343 11.38 11.91 14.39
CA LYS A 343 12.84 11.92 14.61
C LYS A 343 13.41 10.53 14.86
N VAL A 344 12.57 9.56 15.19
CA VAL A 344 12.97 8.17 15.43
C VAL A 344 12.09 7.21 14.64
N PHE A 345 12.68 6.23 13.98
CA PHE A 345 11.99 5.15 13.28
C PHE A 345 11.92 3.91 14.15
N GLN A 346 10.70 3.45 14.41
CA GLN A 346 10.40 2.26 15.19
C GLN A 346 11.07 2.22 16.57
N VAL A 347 10.82 3.25 17.39
CA VAL A 347 11.30 3.40 18.78
C VAL A 347 12.81 3.60 18.94
N LYS A 348 13.64 3.05 18.05
CA LYS A 348 15.09 2.90 18.28
C LYS A 348 16.01 3.52 17.23
N ASN A 349 15.58 3.70 15.98
CA ASN A 349 16.50 4.10 14.90
C ASN A 349 16.42 5.62 14.66
N PRO A 350 17.45 6.43 14.99
CA PRO A 350 17.40 7.87 14.71
C PRO A 350 17.23 8.15 13.22
N MET A 351 16.46 9.19 12.89
CA MET A 351 16.25 9.68 11.52
C MET A 351 16.98 11.01 11.27
N ASP A 352 18.25 11.05 11.66
CA ASP A 352 19.12 12.22 11.52
C ASP A 352 19.53 12.51 10.08
N TYR A 353 19.29 11.59 9.14
CA TYR A 353 19.58 11.73 7.71
C TYR A 353 18.54 12.54 6.92
N LEU A 354 17.46 12.97 7.57
CA LEU A 354 16.32 13.65 6.95
C LEU A 354 16.40 15.18 7.03
N LYS A 355 16.06 15.83 5.92
CA LYS A 355 15.42 17.15 5.93
C LYS A 355 13.90 16.99 5.88
N TYR A 356 13.17 18.02 6.30
CA TYR A 356 11.72 18.02 6.31
C TYR A 356 11.18 19.17 5.46
N THR A 357 10.08 18.91 4.76
CA THR A 357 9.28 19.92 4.07
C THR A 357 7.80 19.66 4.30
N HIS A 358 6.98 20.69 4.15
CA HIS A 358 5.52 20.59 4.10
C HIS A 358 4.98 20.90 2.70
N SER A 359 5.86 21.09 1.72
CA SER A 359 5.53 21.61 0.39
C SER A 359 5.63 20.52 -0.67
N LEU A 360 4.57 20.36 -1.46
CA LEU A 360 4.57 19.37 -2.55
C LEU A 360 5.53 19.72 -3.68
N ILE A 361 5.75 21.01 -3.94
CA ILE A 361 6.63 21.45 -5.04
C ILE A 361 8.10 21.07 -4.77
N ASP A 362 8.48 20.86 -3.51
CA ASP A 362 9.82 20.37 -3.16
C ASP A 362 10.04 18.93 -3.60
N LEU A 363 8.99 18.10 -3.62
CA LEU A 363 9.11 16.67 -3.91
C LEU A 363 8.84 16.36 -5.38
N TYR A 364 7.95 17.11 -6.02
CA TYR A 364 7.37 16.77 -7.32
C TYR A 364 7.89 17.60 -8.50
N GLU A 365 9.06 18.21 -8.38
CA GLU A 365 9.75 18.78 -9.55
C GLU A 365 10.04 17.68 -10.59
N ALA A 366 9.84 17.99 -11.86
CA ALA A 366 10.19 17.09 -12.95
C ALA A 366 11.71 16.81 -12.94
N PRO A 367 12.15 15.58 -13.23
CA PRO A 367 13.57 15.28 -13.31
C PRO A 367 14.19 16.07 -14.47
N LYS A 368 15.37 16.66 -14.24
CA LYS A 368 16.17 17.24 -15.32
C LYS A 368 16.73 16.10 -16.16
N MET A 369 16.13 15.91 -17.33
CA MET A 369 16.58 14.93 -18.32
C MET A 369 17.68 15.56 -19.17
N ALA A 370 18.73 14.80 -19.46
CA ALA A 370 19.65 15.16 -20.54
C ALA A 370 18.83 15.32 -21.82
N GLN A 371 19.02 16.42 -22.56
CA GLN A 371 18.47 16.54 -23.90
C GLN A 371 19.00 15.37 -24.71
N GLN A 372 18.10 14.46 -25.11
CA GLN A 372 18.43 13.56 -26.21
C GLN A 372 18.57 14.47 -27.42
N ASP A 373 19.80 14.67 -27.88
CA ASP A 373 20.03 15.20 -29.21
C ASP A 373 19.24 14.29 -30.16
N VAL A 374 18.14 14.84 -30.68
CA VAL A 374 17.41 14.26 -31.78
C VAL A 374 18.39 14.32 -32.95
N LEU A 375 19.18 13.26 -33.09
CA LEU A 375 19.78 12.89 -34.36
C LEU A 375 18.59 12.61 -35.28
N SER A 376 18.12 13.70 -35.88
CA SER A 376 17.29 13.69 -37.06
C SER A 376 18.05 12.90 -38.11
N ALA A 377 17.65 11.64 -38.29
CA ALA A 377 17.97 10.92 -39.50
C ALA A 377 17.36 11.72 -40.65
N LYS A 378 18.23 12.39 -41.40
CA LYS A 378 17.92 12.90 -42.74
C LYS A 378 17.78 11.73 -43.71
#